data_AF-A0A519LBF2-F1
#
_entry.id   AF-A0A519LBF2-F1
#
_cell.length_a   1.000
_cell.length_b   1.000
_cell.length_c   1.000
_cell.angle_alpha   90.00
_cell.angle_beta   90.00
_cell.angle_gamma   90.00
#
_symmetry.space_group_name_H-M   'P 1'
#
loop_
_entity.id
_entity.type
_entity.pdbx_description
1 polymer ?
#
loop_
_entity_poly.entity_id
_entity_poly.type
_entity_poly.pdbx_seq_one_letter_code
_entity_poly.pdbx_strand_id
1 'polypeptide(L)'
;MSRYTRLERAVMDALVHDLRTEIPDLAGQFEDSRPSQRRNSGFGLFTEMIVDRGRPDLTSGPTGDLGTVHAMVGTLGDPIAFKARVRNGVLLGLMGDSYGQDTRSIDFSTVAFDQIFTVDEDARSIPFEPARQTLSAPLRDLHRHNDYLPSTHPAEPPPLVNVGALQRIQAVEADARHVPPAPTTPEVRIPTDQTSLLIGLWTVIGVTALLLVFVFRLPFTLGLFFAIIAGRAVKQASVLSAIRKALDNWQTSRVIGSD
;
A
#
# COMPACT_ATOMS: atom_id res chain seq x y z
N MET A 1 -17.99 -8.31 -21.68
CA MET A 1 -17.11 -7.16 -22.03
C MET A 1 -16.45 -6.66 -20.75
N SER A 2 -15.13 -6.47 -20.76
CA SER A 2 -14.40 -5.99 -19.57
C SER A 2 -14.71 -4.51 -19.31
N ARG A 3 -14.84 -4.15 -18.02
CA ARG A 3 -15.14 -2.78 -17.54
C ARG A 3 -13.89 -1.88 -17.50
N TYR A 4 -12.72 -2.50 -17.66
CA TYR A 4 -11.41 -1.87 -17.65
C TYR A 4 -10.94 -1.57 -19.09
N THR A 5 -10.23 -0.45 -19.25
CA THR A 5 -9.63 -0.10 -20.54
C THR A 5 -8.57 -1.13 -20.93
N ARG A 6 -8.12 -1.09 -22.20
CA ARG A 6 -7.05 -1.98 -22.64
C ARG A 6 -5.75 -1.70 -21.89
N LEU A 7 -5.44 -0.43 -21.67
CA LEU A 7 -4.25 0.00 -20.93
C LEU A 7 -4.30 -0.46 -19.47
N GLU A 8 -5.43 -0.24 -18.79
CA GLU A 8 -5.60 -0.64 -17.38
C GLU A 8 -5.39 -2.13 -17.19
N ARG A 9 -5.96 -2.97 -18.06
CA ARG A 9 -5.76 -4.42 -17.99
C ARG A 9 -4.31 -4.80 -18.21
N ALA A 10 -3.69 -4.31 -19.27
CA ALA A 10 -2.34 -4.71 -19.62
C ALA A 10 -1.32 -4.26 -18.54
N VAL A 11 -1.52 -3.09 -17.94
CA VAL A 11 -0.72 -2.60 -16.81
C VAL A 11 -0.99 -3.43 -15.56
N MET A 12 -2.24 -3.76 -15.26
CA MET A 12 -2.57 -4.58 -14.09
C MET A 12 -2.05 -6.01 -14.22
N ASP A 13 -2.06 -6.60 -15.42
CA ASP A 13 -1.44 -7.91 -15.68
C ASP A 13 0.06 -7.88 -15.34
N ALA A 14 0.75 -6.79 -15.71
CA ALA A 14 2.16 -6.59 -15.37
C ALA A 14 2.38 -6.37 -13.88
N LEU A 15 1.56 -5.55 -13.22
CA LEU A 15 1.63 -5.31 -11.78
C LEU A 15 1.31 -6.57 -10.96
N VAL A 16 0.37 -7.39 -11.42
CA VAL A 16 0.06 -8.70 -10.81
C VAL A 16 1.26 -9.63 -10.86
N HIS A 17 2.01 -9.61 -11.96
CA HIS A 17 3.23 -10.38 -12.08
C HIS A 17 4.32 -9.86 -11.11
N ASP A 18 4.55 -8.55 -11.12
CA ASP A 18 5.54 -7.86 -10.30
C ASP A 18 5.27 -8.07 -8.81
N LEU A 19 4.02 -7.92 -8.38
CA LEU A 19 3.61 -7.93 -6.98
C LEU A 19 3.14 -9.30 -6.46
N ARG A 20 3.39 -10.37 -7.19
CA ARG A 20 2.89 -11.72 -6.84
C ARG A 20 3.39 -12.22 -5.48
N THR A 21 4.56 -11.75 -5.04
CA THR A 21 5.18 -12.13 -3.76
C THR A 21 4.65 -11.27 -2.62
N GLU A 22 4.41 -9.99 -2.85
CA GLU A 22 3.94 -9.04 -1.83
C GLU A 22 2.43 -9.11 -1.62
N ILE A 23 1.67 -9.35 -2.70
CA ILE A 23 0.20 -9.43 -2.71
C ILE A 23 -0.22 -10.62 -3.60
N PRO A 24 -0.20 -11.86 -3.07
CA PRO A 24 -0.49 -13.06 -3.85
C PRO A 24 -1.87 -13.07 -4.52
N ASP A 25 -2.86 -12.41 -3.92
CA ASP A 25 -4.24 -12.36 -4.40
C ASP A 25 -4.56 -11.07 -5.19
N LEU A 26 -3.55 -10.32 -5.66
CA LEU A 26 -3.79 -9.09 -6.44
C LEU A 26 -4.58 -9.37 -7.72
N ALA A 27 -4.31 -10.50 -8.38
CA ALA A 27 -5.02 -10.93 -9.59
C ALA A 27 -6.51 -11.14 -9.33
N GLY A 28 -6.85 -11.88 -8.27
CA GLY A 28 -8.24 -12.14 -7.89
C GLY A 28 -8.96 -10.87 -7.49
N GLN A 29 -8.31 -10.00 -6.72
CA GLN A 29 -8.85 -8.69 -6.36
C GLN A 29 -9.17 -7.85 -7.59
N PHE A 30 -8.28 -7.82 -8.58
CA PHE A 30 -8.49 -7.06 -9.81
C PHE A 30 -9.65 -7.63 -10.64
N GLU A 31 -9.73 -8.95 -10.82
CA GLU A 31 -10.84 -9.60 -11.54
C GLU A 31 -12.20 -9.35 -10.88
N ASP A 32 -12.26 -9.40 -9.55
CA ASP A 32 -13.48 -9.18 -8.77
C ASP A 32 -13.78 -7.68 -8.53
N SER A 33 -12.93 -6.79 -9.04
CA SER A 33 -13.09 -5.35 -8.85
C SER A 33 -13.84 -4.67 -9.98
N ARG A 34 -14.32 -3.46 -9.70
CA ARG A 34 -14.95 -2.58 -10.68
C ARG A 34 -14.31 -1.20 -10.64
N PRO A 35 -14.04 -0.58 -11.80
CA PRO A 35 -13.60 0.80 -11.81
C PRO A 35 -14.75 1.69 -11.34
N SER A 36 -14.46 2.58 -10.40
CA SER A 36 -15.39 3.56 -9.85
C SER A 36 -15.22 4.90 -10.55
N GLN A 37 -14.02 5.48 -10.42
CA GLN A 37 -13.70 6.80 -10.94
C GLN A 37 -12.37 6.76 -11.68
N ARG A 38 -12.29 7.50 -12.78
CA ARG A 38 -11.03 7.78 -13.50
C ARG A 38 -10.78 9.28 -13.47
N ARG A 39 -9.57 9.66 -13.06
CA ARG A 39 -9.14 11.06 -12.98
C ARG A 39 -7.83 11.23 -13.73
N ASN A 40 -7.76 12.30 -14.50
CA ASN A 40 -6.54 12.78 -15.13
C ASN A 40 -6.32 14.23 -14.63
N SER A 41 -5.26 14.46 -13.87
CA SER A 41 -4.92 15.80 -13.34
C SER A 41 -4.01 16.60 -14.28
N GLY A 42 -3.57 15.99 -15.38
CA GLY A 42 -2.60 16.52 -16.32
C GLY A 42 -1.18 16.04 -16.08
N PHE A 43 -0.77 15.80 -14.83
CA PHE A 43 0.56 15.26 -14.49
C PHE A 43 0.48 13.90 -13.79
N GLY A 44 -0.73 13.36 -13.67
CA GLY A 44 -0.98 12.11 -13.00
C GLY A 44 -2.37 11.56 -13.31
N LEU A 45 -2.49 10.27 -13.10
CA LEU A 45 -3.69 9.50 -13.38
C LEU A 45 -4.08 8.72 -12.13
N PHE A 46 -5.38 8.56 -11.95
CA PHE A 46 -5.89 7.66 -10.94
C PHE A 46 -7.16 6.98 -11.42
N THR A 47 -7.13 5.64 -11.42
CA THR A 47 -8.33 4.82 -11.55
C THR A 47 -8.63 4.21 -10.20
N GLU A 48 -9.72 4.65 -9.57
CA GLU A 48 -10.26 4.03 -8.37
C GLU A 48 -10.90 2.69 -8.71
N MET A 49 -10.61 1.67 -7.90
CA MET A 49 -11.14 0.32 -8.03
C MET A 49 -11.86 -0.08 -6.74
N ILE A 50 -13.07 -0.60 -6.88
CA ILE A 50 -13.85 -1.16 -5.78
C ILE A 50 -13.80 -2.67 -5.90
N VAL A 51 -13.09 -3.33 -4.99
CA VAL A 51 -13.06 -4.79 -4.85
C VAL A 51 -14.37 -5.27 -4.23
N ASP A 52 -14.85 -6.45 -4.65
CA ASP A 52 -16.08 -7.04 -4.10
C ASP A 52 -15.98 -7.24 -2.57
N ARG A 53 -17.05 -6.84 -1.86
CA ARG A 53 -17.21 -6.99 -0.41
C ARG A 53 -17.51 -8.42 0.02
N GLY A 54 -17.85 -9.31 -0.93
CA GLY A 54 -18.00 -10.74 -0.66
C GLY A 54 -16.68 -11.47 -0.43
N ARG A 55 -15.53 -10.82 -0.69
CA ARG A 55 -14.20 -11.40 -0.45
C ARG A 55 -13.87 -11.37 1.04
N PRO A 56 -13.06 -12.32 1.54
CA PRO A 56 -12.60 -12.29 2.93
C PRO A 56 -11.89 -10.96 3.25
N ASP A 57 -12.22 -10.35 4.39
CA ASP A 57 -11.56 -9.13 4.83
C ASP A 57 -10.07 -9.39 5.09
N LEU A 58 -9.21 -8.70 4.33
CA LEU A 58 -7.78 -8.65 4.61
C LEU A 58 -7.55 -7.62 5.72
N THR A 59 -7.25 -8.11 6.93
CA THR A 59 -7.00 -7.28 8.12
C THR A 59 -5.53 -6.89 8.26
N SER A 60 -4.65 -7.48 7.45
CA SER A 60 -3.21 -7.18 7.40
C SER A 60 -2.69 -7.29 5.96
N GLY A 61 -1.65 -6.54 5.66
CA GLY A 61 -1.02 -6.52 4.35
C GLY A 61 -0.30 -5.20 4.07
N PRO A 62 0.40 -5.11 2.94
CA PRO A 62 1.12 -3.89 2.59
C PRO A 62 0.13 -2.75 2.31
N THR A 63 0.56 -1.52 2.59
CA THR A 63 -0.20 -0.29 2.34
C THR A 63 0.70 0.71 1.64
N GLY A 64 0.19 1.34 0.59
CA GLY A 64 0.90 2.34 -0.20
C GLY A 64 0.72 2.13 -1.70
N ASP A 65 1.56 2.83 -2.46
CA ASP A 65 1.66 2.67 -3.92
C ASP A 65 2.81 1.70 -4.20
N LEU A 66 2.46 0.52 -4.71
CA LEU A 66 3.36 -0.63 -4.84
C LEU A 66 3.59 -1.01 -6.30
N GLY A 67 4.76 -1.62 -6.52
CA GLY A 67 5.23 -2.01 -7.84
C GLY A 67 5.61 -0.78 -8.67
N THR A 68 6.16 -1.01 -9.85
CA THR A 68 6.31 0.04 -10.87
C THR A 68 6.33 -0.60 -12.25
N VAL A 69 5.32 -0.24 -13.06
CA VAL A 69 5.19 -0.66 -14.46
C VAL A 69 5.18 0.57 -15.34
N HIS A 70 5.98 0.59 -16.39
CA HIS A 70 6.01 1.70 -17.35
C HIS A 70 5.24 1.33 -18.61
N ALA A 71 4.47 2.26 -19.16
CA ALA A 71 3.85 2.09 -20.48
C ALA A 71 4.13 3.28 -21.39
N MET A 72 4.47 2.99 -22.64
CA MET A 72 4.51 3.99 -23.71
C MET A 72 3.08 4.29 -24.15
N VAL A 73 2.61 5.51 -23.90
CA VAL A 73 1.22 5.90 -24.16
C VAL A 73 1.16 7.01 -25.19
N GLY A 74 0.41 6.77 -26.27
CA GLY A 74 0.21 7.73 -27.35
C GLY A 74 1.53 8.24 -27.92
N THR A 75 1.68 9.56 -27.96
CA THR A 75 2.87 10.23 -28.48
C THR A 75 3.68 10.92 -27.37
N LEU A 76 3.54 10.48 -26.13
CA LEU A 76 4.33 11.02 -25.01
C LEU A 76 5.82 10.74 -25.22
N GLY A 77 6.67 11.68 -24.80
CA GLY A 77 8.12 11.58 -24.92
C GLY A 77 8.71 10.56 -23.94
N ASP A 78 8.17 10.52 -22.72
CA ASP A 78 8.55 9.56 -21.68
C ASP A 78 7.38 8.62 -21.35
N PRO A 79 7.65 7.38 -20.90
CA PRO A 79 6.61 6.47 -20.44
C PRO A 79 5.90 7.00 -19.21
N ILE A 80 4.64 6.58 -19.04
CA ILE A 80 3.91 6.79 -17.79
C ILE A 80 4.25 5.63 -16.84
N ALA A 81 4.59 5.95 -15.59
CA ALA A 81 4.81 4.98 -14.54
C ALA A 81 3.50 4.68 -13.80
N PHE A 82 3.19 3.40 -13.64
CA PHE A 82 1.98 2.91 -13.01
C PHE A 82 2.30 2.09 -11.76
N LYS A 83 1.45 2.25 -10.73
CA LYS A 83 1.57 1.56 -9.44
C LYS A 83 0.20 1.13 -8.93
N ALA A 84 0.14 -0.02 -8.27
CA ALA A 84 -1.06 -0.45 -7.57
C ALA A 84 -1.16 0.29 -6.23
N ARG A 85 -2.26 1.00 -5.99
CA ARG A 85 -2.56 1.59 -4.68
C ARG A 85 -3.29 0.57 -3.83
N VAL A 86 -2.74 0.29 -2.66
CA VAL A 86 -3.21 -0.80 -1.79
C VAL A 86 -3.32 -0.29 -0.35
N ARG A 87 -4.30 -0.81 0.40
CA ARG A 87 -4.43 -0.58 1.85
C ARG A 87 -4.72 -1.89 2.54
N ASN A 88 -3.86 -2.25 3.49
CA ASN A 88 -3.92 -3.52 4.23
C ASN A 88 -4.06 -4.73 3.29
N GLY A 89 -3.31 -4.74 2.18
CA GLY A 89 -3.40 -5.79 1.16
C GLY A 89 -4.60 -5.71 0.22
N VAL A 90 -5.52 -4.75 0.41
CA VAL A 90 -6.68 -4.54 -0.46
C VAL A 90 -6.39 -3.51 -1.55
N LEU A 91 -6.61 -3.88 -2.81
CA LEU A 91 -6.50 -3.03 -3.99
C LEU A 91 -7.53 -1.90 -3.92
N LEU A 92 -7.05 -0.67 -4.01
CA LEU A 92 -7.87 0.55 -4.04
C LEU A 92 -7.87 1.23 -5.41
N GLY A 93 -6.86 0.97 -6.22
CA GLY A 93 -6.79 1.57 -7.55
C GLY A 93 -5.44 1.47 -8.23
N LEU A 94 -5.37 2.11 -9.40
CA LEU A 94 -4.19 2.24 -10.23
C LEU A 94 -3.77 3.71 -10.27
N MET A 95 -2.54 3.99 -9.85
CA MET A 95 -1.91 5.31 -9.94
C MET A 95 -1.04 5.38 -11.19
N GLY A 96 -1.06 6.51 -11.89
CA GLY A 96 -0.17 6.83 -13.00
C GLY A 96 0.57 8.15 -12.74
N ASP A 97 1.86 8.19 -13.03
CA ASP A 97 2.72 9.37 -12.97
C ASP A 97 3.35 9.58 -14.35
N SER A 98 3.13 10.76 -14.94
CA SER A 98 3.64 11.12 -16.27
C SER A 98 5.01 11.81 -16.24
N TYR A 99 5.67 11.85 -15.08
CA TYR A 99 6.96 12.52 -14.87
C TYR A 99 6.93 14.01 -15.24
N GLY A 100 5.80 14.67 -14.98
CA GLY A 100 5.61 16.09 -15.26
C GLY A 100 5.19 16.41 -16.70
N GLN A 101 5.04 15.42 -17.58
CA GLN A 101 4.45 15.61 -18.90
C GLN A 101 2.96 15.95 -18.80
N ASP A 102 2.47 16.86 -19.63
CA ASP A 102 1.04 17.19 -19.69
C ASP A 102 0.27 16.10 -20.44
N THR A 103 -0.72 15.51 -19.76
CA THR A 103 -1.56 14.42 -20.23
C THR A 103 -3.02 14.82 -20.35
N ARG A 104 -3.40 16.10 -20.11
CA ARG A 104 -4.83 16.52 -20.10
C ARG A 104 -5.57 16.28 -21.40
N SER A 105 -4.86 16.33 -22.53
CA SER A 105 -5.42 16.09 -23.87
C SER A 105 -5.56 14.61 -24.21
N ILE A 106 -5.05 13.70 -23.38
CA ILE A 106 -5.07 12.26 -23.63
C ILE A 106 -6.35 11.65 -23.07
N ASP A 107 -7.11 11.01 -23.95
CA ASP A 107 -8.21 10.14 -23.56
C ASP A 107 -7.70 8.72 -23.27
N PHE A 108 -7.41 8.45 -22.00
CA PHE A 108 -6.92 7.14 -21.53
C PHE A 108 -7.92 5.98 -21.69
N SER A 109 -9.17 6.25 -22.08
CA SER A 109 -10.14 5.21 -22.38
C SER A 109 -9.90 4.56 -23.74
N THR A 110 -9.38 5.32 -24.71
CA THR A 110 -9.18 4.89 -26.09
C THR A 110 -7.74 4.98 -26.58
N VAL A 111 -6.84 5.65 -25.83
CA VAL A 111 -5.46 5.88 -26.24
C VAL A 111 -4.75 4.58 -26.64
N ALA A 112 -3.99 4.66 -27.72
CA ALA A 112 -3.07 3.60 -28.09
C ALA A 112 -1.90 3.56 -27.10
N PHE A 113 -1.43 2.37 -26.80
CA PHE A 113 -0.20 2.16 -26.06
C PHE A 113 0.54 1.01 -26.73
N ASP A 114 1.87 1.08 -26.69
CA ASP A 114 2.71 0.14 -27.42
C ASP A 114 3.29 -0.89 -26.47
N GLN A 115 4.36 -0.52 -25.77
CA GLN A 115 5.13 -1.42 -24.94
C GLN A 115 4.93 -1.14 -23.45
N ILE A 116 4.80 -2.22 -22.70
CA ILE A 116 4.77 -2.23 -21.24
C ILE A 116 6.10 -2.78 -20.75
N PHE A 117 6.66 -2.17 -19.70
CA PHE A 117 7.88 -2.60 -19.06
C PHE A 117 7.63 -2.81 -17.58
N THR A 118 8.16 -3.90 -17.02
CA THR A 118 8.34 -4.06 -15.58
C THR A 118 9.74 -3.62 -15.20
N VAL A 119 9.98 -3.39 -13.92
CA VAL A 119 11.30 -3.05 -13.39
C VAL A 119 11.84 -4.28 -12.65
N ASP A 120 13.03 -4.75 -13.02
CA ASP A 120 13.68 -5.86 -12.32
C ASP A 120 14.34 -5.41 -11.00
N GLU A 121 14.90 -6.37 -10.26
CA GLU A 121 15.60 -6.11 -8.99
C GLU A 121 16.84 -5.21 -9.16
N ASP A 122 17.43 -5.16 -10.37
CA ASP A 122 18.55 -4.28 -10.74
C ASP A 122 18.08 -2.88 -11.21
N ALA A 123 16.79 -2.58 -11.07
CA ALA A 123 16.14 -1.35 -11.54
C ALA A 123 16.21 -1.14 -13.06
N ARG A 124 16.32 -2.22 -13.85
CA ARG A 124 16.26 -2.16 -15.31
C ARG A 124 14.82 -2.36 -15.80
N SER A 125 14.45 -1.58 -16.81
CA SER A 125 13.17 -1.76 -17.50
C SER A 125 13.26 -2.95 -18.46
N ILE A 126 12.44 -3.96 -18.21
CA ILE A 126 12.35 -5.17 -19.05
C ILE A 126 10.97 -5.22 -19.72
N PRO A 127 10.89 -5.49 -21.04
CA PRO A 127 9.60 -5.60 -21.72
C PRO A 127 8.71 -6.70 -21.11
N PHE A 128 7.47 -6.34 -20.81
CA PHE A 128 6.46 -7.27 -20.34
C PHE A 128 5.73 -7.90 -21.54
N GLU A 129 5.83 -9.22 -21.68
CA GLU A 129 5.13 -9.99 -22.70
C GLU A 129 4.05 -10.89 -22.08
N PRO A 130 2.75 -10.56 -22.23
CA PRO A 130 1.66 -11.32 -21.62
C PRO A 130 1.60 -12.79 -22.11
N ALA A 131 1.85 -13.03 -23.41
CA ALA A 131 1.66 -14.33 -24.05
C ALA A 131 2.69 -15.40 -23.62
N ARG A 132 3.90 -15.01 -23.20
CA ARG A 132 4.89 -15.96 -22.66
C ARG A 132 4.48 -16.51 -21.29
N GLN A 133 3.53 -15.87 -20.61
CA GLN A 133 3.18 -16.19 -19.22
C GLN A 133 2.03 -17.20 -19.09
N THR A 134 1.19 -17.34 -20.12
CA THR A 134 0.09 -18.32 -20.13
C THR A 134 0.58 -19.77 -20.06
N LEU A 135 1.85 -20.02 -20.42
CA LEU A 135 2.45 -21.36 -20.44
C LEU A 135 2.90 -21.88 -19.07
N SER A 136 2.93 -21.06 -18.01
CA SER A 136 3.55 -21.42 -16.72
C SER A 136 2.63 -21.25 -15.51
N ALA A 137 1.36 -21.62 -15.61
CA ALA A 137 0.42 -21.58 -14.48
C ALA A 137 -0.23 -22.95 -14.17
N PRO A 138 0.54 -23.98 -13.74
CA PRO A 138 -0.01 -25.27 -13.29
C PRO A 138 -0.99 -25.14 -12.10
N LEU A 139 -0.95 -24.01 -11.36
CA LEU A 139 -1.89 -23.72 -10.26
C LEU A 139 -3.28 -23.28 -10.72
N ARG A 140 -3.42 -22.73 -11.94
CA ARG A 140 -4.73 -22.35 -12.51
C ARG A 140 -5.56 -23.57 -12.90
N ASP A 141 -4.89 -24.65 -13.30
CA ASP A 141 -5.56 -25.92 -13.63
C ASP A 141 -5.97 -26.69 -12.37
N LEU A 142 -5.23 -26.56 -11.27
CA LEU A 142 -5.59 -27.16 -9.98
C LEU A 142 -6.84 -26.51 -9.36
N HIS A 143 -6.98 -25.18 -9.47
CA HIS A 143 -8.18 -24.47 -9.02
C HIS A 143 -9.43 -24.80 -9.83
N ARG A 144 -9.28 -25.22 -11.10
CA ARG A 144 -10.39 -25.67 -11.95
C ARG A 144 -10.84 -27.11 -11.68
N HIS A 145 -10.04 -27.92 -10.99
CA HIS A 145 -10.33 -29.33 -10.73
C HIS A 145 -11.06 -29.59 -9.39
N ASN A 146 -11.48 -28.56 -8.67
CA ASN A 146 -12.19 -28.72 -7.39
C ASN A 146 -13.72 -28.82 -7.50
N ASP A 147 -14.27 -28.96 -8.71
CA ASP A 147 -15.67 -29.28 -8.93
C ASP A 147 -15.93 -30.78 -8.72
N TYR A 148 -15.87 -31.22 -7.46
CA TYR A 148 -16.47 -32.49 -7.04
C TYR A 148 -17.88 -32.21 -6.48
N LEU A 149 -18.89 -32.22 -7.35
CA LEU A 149 -20.28 -32.39 -6.94
C LEU A 149 -20.88 -33.60 -7.68
N PRO A 150 -21.03 -34.76 -7.03
CA PRO A 150 -21.84 -35.83 -7.59
C PRO A 150 -23.31 -35.39 -7.58
N SER A 151 -23.96 -35.52 -8.75
CA SER A 151 -25.36 -35.17 -8.96
C SER A 151 -26.32 -36.10 -8.20
N THR A 152 -27.11 -35.50 -7.31
CA THR A 152 -28.55 -35.74 -7.03
C THR A 152 -29.12 -37.18 -7.04
N HIS A 153 -29.52 -37.63 -5.85
CA HIS A 153 -30.72 -38.45 -5.62
C HIS A 153 -31.63 -37.71 -4.62
N PRO A 154 -32.93 -37.50 -4.90
CA PRO A 154 -33.85 -36.87 -3.95
C PRO A 154 -34.45 -37.94 -3.02
N ALA A 155 -34.12 -37.89 -1.73
CA ALA A 155 -34.76 -38.70 -0.69
C ALA A 155 -35.38 -37.77 0.36
N GLU A 156 -36.72 -37.70 0.30
CA GLU A 156 -37.73 -37.59 1.36
C GLU A 156 -37.37 -36.96 2.73
N PRO A 157 -38.16 -35.97 3.22
CA PRO A 157 -37.95 -35.38 4.54
C PRO A 157 -38.49 -36.28 5.67
N PRO A 158 -37.72 -36.51 6.78
CA PRO A 158 -38.25 -37.22 7.93
C PRO A 158 -39.20 -36.35 8.78
N PRO A 159 -40.17 -36.97 9.48
CA PRO A 159 -41.32 -36.30 10.07
C PRO A 159 -41.00 -35.49 11.34
N LEU A 160 -41.74 -34.39 11.50
CA LEU A 160 -41.81 -33.53 12.68
C LEU A 160 -42.25 -34.32 13.92
N VAL A 161 -41.35 -34.47 14.91
CA VAL A 161 -41.70 -34.98 16.24
C VAL A 161 -41.93 -33.80 17.18
N ASN A 162 -43.20 -33.63 17.55
CA ASN A 162 -43.69 -32.64 18.48
C ASN A 162 -43.48 -33.15 19.92
N VAL A 163 -42.51 -32.57 20.64
CA VAL A 163 -42.32 -32.79 22.08
C VAL A 163 -42.63 -31.50 22.84
N GLY A 164 -43.88 -31.44 23.31
CA GLY A 164 -44.32 -30.95 24.61
C GLY A 164 -43.74 -29.65 25.16
N ALA A 165 -44.61 -28.64 25.28
CA ALA A 165 -44.47 -27.55 26.22
C ALA A 165 -44.35 -28.04 27.67
N LEU A 166 -43.68 -27.24 28.51
CA LEU A 166 -43.47 -27.35 29.97
C LEU A 166 -42.13 -27.93 30.44
N GLN A 167 -40.99 -27.31 30.12
CA GLN A 167 -39.81 -27.43 31.00
C GLN A 167 -38.69 -26.39 30.82
N ARG A 168 -38.96 -25.09 31.02
CA ARG A 168 -37.93 -24.16 31.53
C ARG A 168 -38.49 -22.80 32.00
N ILE A 169 -39.34 -22.82 33.03
CA ILE A 169 -39.49 -21.68 33.94
C ILE A 169 -38.94 -22.15 35.28
N GLN A 170 -37.65 -21.89 35.54
CA GLN A 170 -37.06 -21.81 36.88
C GLN A 170 -35.54 -21.60 36.77
N ALA A 171 -35.14 -20.33 36.74
CA ALA A 171 -33.92 -19.79 37.37
C ALA A 171 -33.87 -18.29 37.05
N VAL A 172 -34.69 -17.53 37.76
CA VAL A 172 -34.52 -16.09 38.01
C VAL A 172 -33.93 -15.95 39.41
N GLU A 173 -33.16 -14.86 39.63
CA GLU A 173 -32.54 -14.40 40.89
C GLU A 173 -31.28 -15.19 41.33
N ALA A 174 -30.14 -14.61 41.72
CA ALA A 174 -29.84 -13.31 42.34
C ALA A 174 -28.38 -12.89 41.99
N ASP A 175 -28.13 -11.66 41.55
CA ASP A 175 -27.76 -10.48 42.36
C ASP A 175 -26.25 -10.36 42.62
N ALA A 176 -25.60 -9.35 42.04
CA ALA A 176 -24.54 -8.54 42.66
C ALA A 176 -24.05 -7.44 41.71
N ARG A 177 -24.51 -6.22 42.00
CA ARG A 177 -23.92 -4.90 41.73
C ARG A 177 -22.46 -4.93 41.26
N HIS A 178 -22.19 -4.30 40.11
CA HIS A 178 -20.89 -3.68 39.82
C HIS A 178 -21.08 -2.23 39.40
N VAL A 179 -20.43 -1.38 40.18
CA VAL A 179 -20.33 0.08 40.08
C VAL A 179 -19.58 0.45 38.79
N PRO A 180 -19.98 1.50 38.05
CA PRO A 180 -19.21 2.00 36.92
C PRO A 180 -17.95 2.74 37.43
N PRO A 181 -16.73 2.40 36.98
CA PRO A 181 -15.59 3.27 37.23
C PRO A 181 -15.68 4.52 36.34
N ALA A 182 -15.30 5.65 36.95
CA ALA A 182 -15.26 7.00 36.39
C ALA A 182 -14.37 7.12 35.12
N PRO A 183 -14.60 8.13 34.27
CA PRO A 183 -13.84 8.34 33.04
C PRO A 183 -12.40 8.74 33.39
N THR A 184 -11.46 7.83 33.13
CA THR A 184 -10.04 8.16 33.08
C THR A 184 -9.77 8.97 31.82
N THR A 185 -9.36 10.22 32.05
CA THR A 185 -8.72 11.11 31.09
C THR A 185 -7.75 10.33 30.20
N PRO A 186 -7.79 10.45 28.86
CA PRO A 186 -6.76 9.87 28.01
C PRO A 186 -5.46 10.64 28.27
N GLU A 187 -4.61 10.06 29.11
CA GLU A 187 -3.19 10.38 29.17
C GLU A 187 -2.62 10.09 27.77
N VAL A 188 -2.35 11.15 27.01
CA VAL A 188 -1.70 11.10 25.71
C VAL A 188 -0.29 10.55 25.92
N ARG A 189 -0.16 9.21 25.90
CA ARG A 189 1.14 8.55 25.74
C ARG A 189 1.54 8.64 24.28
N ILE A 190 2.32 9.68 23.98
CA ILE A 190 3.08 9.78 22.73
C ILE A 190 4.05 8.58 22.70
N PRO A 191 3.99 7.69 21.68
CA PRO A 191 5.01 6.68 21.49
C PRO A 191 6.32 7.41 21.14
N THR A 192 7.16 7.57 22.15
CA THR A 192 8.51 8.11 22.05
C THR A 192 9.39 6.86 21.99
N ASP A 193 10.05 6.55 20.87
CA ASP A 193 11.49 6.79 20.86
C ASP A 193 12.12 6.90 19.47
N GLN A 194 11.45 6.50 18.38
CA GLN A 194 12.10 6.42 17.07
C GLN A 194 11.57 7.43 16.06
N THR A 195 10.25 7.56 15.94
CA THR A 195 9.59 8.56 15.10
C THR A 195 9.76 9.97 15.66
N SER A 196 9.66 10.15 16.98
CA SER A 196 9.87 11.45 17.62
C SER A 196 11.30 11.97 17.45
N LEU A 197 12.30 11.08 17.61
CA LEU A 197 13.71 11.43 17.41
C LEU A 197 14.03 11.76 15.95
N LEU A 198 13.42 11.02 15.01
CA LEU A 198 13.57 11.28 13.58
C LEU A 198 12.92 12.62 13.19
N ILE A 199 11.73 12.93 13.72
CA ILE A 199 11.06 14.22 13.52
C ILE A 199 11.89 15.37 14.11
N GLY A 200 12.40 15.20 15.33
CA GLY A 200 13.28 16.19 15.98
C GLY A 200 14.55 16.45 15.17
N LEU A 201 15.18 15.40 14.66
CA LEU A 201 16.39 15.50 13.84
C LEU A 201 16.12 16.23 12.51
N TRP A 202 15.03 15.91 11.82
CA TRP A 202 14.62 16.64 10.60
C TRP A 202 14.34 18.11 10.88
N THR A 203 13.75 18.42 12.03
CA THR A 203 13.47 19.80 12.44
C THR A 203 14.76 20.58 12.63
N VAL A 204 15.76 20.01 13.32
CA VAL A 204 17.07 20.66 13.52
C VAL A 204 17.80 20.86 12.18
N ILE A 205 17.79 19.86 11.29
CA ILE A 205 18.41 19.96 9.96
C ILE A 205 17.74 21.06 9.13
N GLY A 206 16.40 21.09 9.11
CA GLY A 206 15.64 22.11 8.38
C GLY A 206 15.92 23.53 8.87
N VAL A 207 15.90 23.74 10.19
CA VAL A 207 16.20 25.05 10.81
C VAL A 207 17.63 25.48 10.50
N THR A 208 18.60 24.57 10.61
CA THR A 208 20.02 24.86 10.35
C THR A 208 20.24 25.22 8.88
N ALA A 209 19.62 24.48 7.95
CA ALA A 209 19.70 24.77 6.52
C ALA A 209 19.07 26.11 6.16
N LEU A 210 17.92 26.43 6.75
CA LEU A 210 17.24 27.72 6.55
C LEU A 210 18.11 28.88 7.06
N LEU A 211 18.75 28.71 8.22
CA LEU A 211 19.60 29.72 8.83
C LEU A 211 20.87 29.96 7.99
N LEU A 212 21.47 28.89 7.43
CA LEU A 212 22.59 29.00 6.48
C LEU A 212 22.19 29.74 5.20
N VAL A 213 21.01 29.46 4.64
CA VAL A 213 20.48 30.17 3.47
C VAL A 213 20.33 31.67 3.75
N PHE A 214 19.79 32.02 4.92
CA PHE A 214 19.57 33.41 5.30
C PHE A 214 20.87 34.16 5.61
N VAL A 215 21.80 33.56 6.36
CA VAL A 215 23.06 34.21 6.77
C VAL A 215 24.03 34.37 5.60
N PHE A 216 24.16 33.33 4.78
CA PHE A 216 25.13 33.33 3.66
C PHE A 216 24.53 33.80 2.33
N ARG A 217 23.24 34.22 2.31
CA ARG A 217 22.48 34.58 1.10
C ARG A 217 22.62 33.53 -0.01
N LEU A 218 22.69 32.26 0.36
CA LEU A 218 22.82 31.17 -0.58
C LEU A 218 21.48 30.97 -1.31
N PRO A 219 21.50 30.55 -2.59
CA PRO A 219 20.27 30.21 -3.28
C PRO A 219 19.57 29.06 -2.57
N PHE A 220 18.25 29.18 -2.39
CA PHE A 220 17.43 28.22 -1.64
C PHE A 220 17.56 26.77 -2.16
N THR A 221 17.79 26.62 -3.47
CA THR A 221 18.05 25.33 -4.12
C THR A 221 19.27 24.60 -3.55
N LEU A 222 20.31 25.34 -3.16
CA LEU A 222 21.55 24.82 -2.62
C LEU A 222 21.37 24.38 -1.15
N GLY A 223 20.55 25.12 -0.38
CA GLY A 223 20.11 24.71 0.95
C GLY A 223 19.26 23.42 0.93
N LEU A 224 18.34 23.31 -0.03
CA LEU A 224 17.52 22.10 -0.23
C LEU A 224 18.38 20.90 -0.63
N PHE A 225 19.36 21.11 -1.51
CA PHE A 225 20.31 20.07 -1.94
C PHE A 225 21.13 19.52 -0.75
N PHE A 226 21.67 20.39 0.11
CA PHE A 226 22.37 19.95 1.31
C PHE A 226 21.45 19.25 2.32
N ALA A 227 20.19 19.69 2.47
CA ALA A 227 19.22 19.03 3.34
C ALA A 227 18.88 17.61 2.85
N ILE A 228 18.77 17.41 1.54
CA ILE A 228 18.53 16.08 0.94
C ILE A 228 19.75 15.17 1.12
N ILE A 229 20.97 15.68 0.92
CA ILE A 229 22.21 14.92 1.15
C ILE A 229 22.35 14.54 2.63
N ALA A 230 22.14 15.49 3.54
CA ALA A 230 22.19 15.25 4.98
C ALA A 230 21.12 14.22 5.41
N GLY A 231 19.90 14.35 4.92
CA GLY A 231 18.82 13.41 5.16
C GLY A 231 19.09 11.99 4.62
N ARG A 232 19.83 11.89 3.51
CA ARG A 232 20.27 10.61 2.95
C ARG A 232 21.39 9.97 3.77
N ALA A 233 22.31 10.78 4.32
CA ALA A 233 23.36 10.29 5.22
C ALA A 233 22.80 9.80 6.57
N VAL A 234 21.77 10.46 7.10
CA VAL A 234 21.09 10.07 8.35
C VAL A 234 20.38 8.70 8.26
N LYS A 235 20.00 8.25 7.06
CA LYS A 235 19.40 6.91 6.84
C LYS A 235 20.42 5.76 6.93
N GLN A 236 21.72 6.02 7.03
CA GLN A 236 22.72 4.98 7.24
C GLN A 236 22.85 4.64 8.72
N ALA A 237 22.71 3.36 9.08
CA ALA A 237 22.79 2.86 10.46
C ALA A 237 24.14 3.18 11.14
N SER A 238 25.20 3.41 10.36
CA SER A 238 26.52 3.85 10.81
C SER A 238 26.54 5.28 11.36
N VAL A 239 25.68 6.16 10.85
CA VAL A 239 25.61 7.57 11.27
C VAL A 239 24.80 7.69 12.57
N LEU A 240 23.72 6.93 12.70
CA LEU A 240 22.94 6.89 13.95
C LEU A 240 23.75 6.33 15.12
N SER A 241 24.59 5.31 14.89
CA SER A 241 25.48 4.79 15.93
C SER A 241 26.62 5.75 16.28
N ALA A 242 27.16 6.49 15.31
CA ALA A 242 28.16 7.54 15.55
C ALA A 242 27.58 8.72 16.34
N ILE A 243 26.35 9.15 16.03
CA ILE A 243 25.66 10.22 16.76
C ILE A 243 25.34 9.77 18.19
N ARG A 244 24.89 8.53 18.39
CA ARG A 244 24.63 7.98 19.72
C ARG A 244 25.92 7.92 20.55
N LYS A 245 27.03 7.47 19.96
CA LYS A 245 28.34 7.44 20.61
C LYS A 245 28.88 8.83 20.95
N ALA A 246 28.60 9.83 20.10
CA ALA A 246 28.95 11.22 20.38
C ALA A 246 28.10 11.83 21.51
N LEU A 247 26.80 11.49 21.57
CA LEU A 247 25.92 11.92 22.66
C LEU A 247 26.32 11.30 24.00
N ASP A 248 26.61 10.00 24.02
CA ASP A 248 27.05 9.28 25.23
C ASP A 248 28.39 9.82 25.75
N ASN A 249 29.33 10.15 24.86
CA ASN A 249 30.60 10.80 25.20
C ASN A 249 30.41 12.23 25.74
N TRP A 250 29.41 12.97 25.25
CA TRP A 250 29.13 14.33 25.71
C TRP A 250 28.44 14.35 27.08
N GLN A 251 27.57 13.38 27.35
CA GLN A 251 26.95 13.20 28.66
C GLN A 251 27.97 12.75 29.72
N THR A 252 28.87 11.82 29.39
CA THR A 252 29.96 11.41 30.30
C THR A 252 30.94 12.54 30.58
N SER A 253 31.23 13.40 29.59
CA SER A 253 32.08 14.59 29.78
C SER A 253 31.47 15.65 30.71
N ARG A 254 30.13 15.74 30.79
CA ARG A 254 29.44 16.66 31.72
C ARG A 254 29.38 16.16 33.16
N VAL A 255 29.52 14.86 33.40
CA VAL A 255 29.50 14.28 34.75
C VAL A 255 30.87 14.35 35.44
N ILE A 256 31.96 14.52 34.68
CA ILE A 256 33.34 14.60 35.21
C ILE A 256 33.77 16.07 35.49
N GLY A 257 33.02 17.06 35.01
CA GLY A 257 33.34 18.49 35.16
C GLY A 257 32.67 19.20 36.35
N SER A 258 32.12 18.46 37.32
CA SER A 258 31.42 19.01 38.49
C SER A 258 32.01 18.52 39.82
N ASP A 259 33.33 18.61 39.94
CA ASP A 259 34.06 18.62 41.23
C ASP A 259 35.04 19.79 41.22
#